data_AF-A0A5N9H8I9-F1
#
_entry.id   AF-A0A5N9H8I9-F1
#
_cell.length_a   1.000
_cell.length_b   1.000
_cell.length_c   1.000
_cell.angle_alpha   90.00
_cell.angle_beta   90.00
_cell.angle_gamma   90.00
#
_symmetry.space_group_name_H-M   'P 1'
#
loop_
_entity.id
_entity.type
_entity.pdbx_description
1 polymer ?
#
loop_
_entity_poly.entity_id
_entity_poly.type
_entity_poly.pdbx_seq_one_letter_code
_entity_poly.pdbx_strand_id
1 'polypeptide(L)' 'FNVSHRVARAVRVSDVRSEGVNLFLADGVVAGQEVFHVHMHVISPFEGDQVIVTAKWGTPPSGPKLDDVAGDIRGHL' A
#
# COMPACT_ATOMS: atom_id res chain seq x y z
N PHE A 1 -8.15 4.88 7.92
CA PHE A 1 -7.11 4.14 8.69
C PHE A 1 -7.69 3.20 9.76
N ASN A 2 -8.45 3.68 10.75
CA ASN A 2 -8.87 2.83 11.88
C ASN A 2 -9.65 1.56 11.46
N VAL A 3 -10.64 1.69 10.58
CA VAL A 3 -11.44 0.55 10.08
C VAL A 3 -10.56 -0.50 9.39
N SER A 4 -9.66 -0.07 8.49
CA SER A 4 -8.74 -0.96 7.77
C SER A 4 -7.84 -1.74 8.72
N HIS A 5 -7.30 -1.09 9.76
CA HIS A 5 -6.50 -1.78 10.78
C HIS A 5 -7.34 -2.74 11.64
N ARG A 6 -8.59 -2.42 11.95
CA ARG A 6 -9.49 -3.32 12.67
C ARG A 6 -9.81 -4.58 11.85
N VAL A 7 -10.10 -4.42 10.56
CA VAL A 7 -10.30 -5.56 9.64
C VAL A 7 -9.01 -6.37 9.53
N ALA A 8 -7.86 -5.72 9.33
CA ALA A 8 -6.57 -6.38 9.25
C ALA A 8 -6.20 -7.16 10.54
N ARG A 9 -6.61 -6.67 11.71
CA ARG A 9 -6.46 -7.40 12.98
C ARG A 9 -7.43 -8.58 13.07
N ALA A 10 -8.67 -8.42 12.61
CA ALA A 10 -9.65 -9.49 12.58
C ALA A 10 -9.22 -10.65 11.66
N VAL A 11 -8.65 -10.33 10.49
CA VAL A 11 -8.08 -11.32 9.56
C VAL A 11 -6.95 -12.12 10.21
N ARG A 12 -6.07 -11.47 10.99
CA ARG A 12 -4.95 -12.15 11.65
C ARG A 12 -5.34 -13.15 12.74
N VAL A 13 -6.55 -13.01 13.31
CA VAL A 13 -7.03 -13.87 14.41
C VAL A 13 -8.16 -14.80 13.99
N SER A 14 -8.59 -14.73 12.73
CA SER A 14 -9.55 -15.68 12.17
C SER A 14 -8.81 -16.90 11.59
N ASP A 15 -9.57 -17.88 11.12
CA ASP A 15 -9.02 -19.07 10.44
C ASP A 15 -8.57 -18.78 8.99
N VAL A 16 -8.59 -17.52 8.55
CA VAL A 16 -8.06 -17.13 7.25
C VAL A 16 -6.55 -17.26 7.28
N ARG A 17 -5.98 -18.05 6.37
CA ARG A 17 -4.53 -18.16 6.24
C ARG A 17 -3.94 -16.78 5.96
N SER A 18 -3.08 -16.32 6.86
CA SER A 18 -2.50 -14.99 6.83
C SER A 18 -1.10 -15.03 7.42
N GLU A 19 -0.10 -14.67 6.64
CA GLU A 19 1.28 -14.48 7.13
C GLU A 19 1.62 -12.98 7.23
N GLY A 20 0.75 -12.12 6.70
CA GLY A 20 0.85 -10.67 6.74
C GLY A 20 -0.41 -10.01 6.19
N VAL A 21 -0.45 -8.68 6.19
CA VAL A 21 -1.52 -7.92 5.52
C VAL A 21 -0.94 -6.72 4.82
N ASN A 22 -1.25 -6.58 3.53
CA ASN A 22 -1.06 -5.35 2.76
C ASN A 22 -2.34 -4.51 2.80
N LEU A 23 -2.19 -3.22 3.12
CA LEU A 23 -3.23 -2.22 2.93
C LEU A 23 -2.90 -1.45 1.65
N PHE A 24 -3.77 -1.51 0.65
CA PHE A 24 -3.53 -0.90 -0.65
C PHE A 24 -4.71 -0.01 -1.08
N LEU A 25 -4.40 1.22 -1.47
CA LEU A 25 -5.33 2.21 -1.99
C LEU A 25 -4.77 2.73 -3.31
N ALA A 26 -5.56 2.61 -4.36
CA ALA A 26 -5.27 3.19 -5.66
C ALA A 26 -6.15 4.42 -5.88
N ASP A 27 -5.53 5.53 -6.27
CA ASP A 27 -6.21 6.76 -6.66
C ASP A 27 -5.79 7.10 -8.10
N GLY A 28 -6.71 6.89 -9.04
CA GLY A 28 -6.49 7.05 -10.47
C GLY A 28 -6.11 5.77 -11.22
N VAL A 29 -6.40 5.76 -12.52
CA VAL A 29 -6.23 4.59 -13.41
C VAL A 29 -4.80 4.08 -13.45
N VAL A 30 -3.81 4.97 -13.53
CA VAL A 30 -2.38 4.59 -13.58
C VAL A 30 -1.91 3.95 -12.27
N ALA A 31 -2.55 4.28 -11.15
CA ALA A 31 -2.29 3.66 -9.85
C ALA A 31 -2.99 2.29 -9.69
N GLY A 32 -3.78 1.86 -10.69
CA GLY A 32 -4.51 0.59 -10.68
C GLY A 32 -5.97 0.69 -10.22
N GLN A 33 -6.55 1.89 -10.16
CA GLN A 33 -7.97 2.04 -9.81
C GLN A 33 -8.86 1.73 -11.02
N GLU A 34 -9.66 0.68 -10.92
CA GLU A 34 -10.66 0.31 -11.93
C GLU A 34 -12.08 0.72 -11.53
N VAL A 35 -12.36 0.80 -10.22
CA VAL A 35 -13.65 1.24 -9.68
C VAL A 35 -13.49 2.60 -9.01
N PHE A 36 -14.13 3.62 -9.59
CA PHE A 36 -14.07 5.02 -9.13
C PHE A 36 -14.96 5.31 -7.90
N HIS A 37 -14.70 4.55 -6.84
CA HIS A 37 -15.16 4.80 -5.48
C HIS A 37 -13.95 4.58 -4.57
N VAL A 38 -13.75 5.43 -3.57
CA VAL A 38 -12.62 5.24 -2.65
C VAL A 38 -12.80 3.92 -1.88
N HIS A 39 -11.89 2.98 -2.08
CA HIS A 39 -11.88 1.70 -1.39
C HIS A 39 -10.47 1.35 -0.93
N MET A 40 -10.39 0.57 0.15
CA MET A 40 -9.14 0.07 0.71
C MET A 40 -9.12 -1.45 0.56
N HIS A 41 -8.15 -1.96 -0.18
CA HIS A 41 -7.88 -3.38 -0.21
C HIS A 41 -7.20 -3.81 1.10
N VAL A 42 -7.67 -4.93 1.65
CA VAL A 42 -7.04 -5.62 2.78
C VAL A 42 -6.63 -7.00 2.27
N ILE A 43 -5.37 -7.14 1.88
CA ILE A 43 -4.86 -8.33 1.19
C ILE A 43 -4.03 -9.14 2.18
N SER A 44 -4.31 -10.42 2.32
CA SER A 44 -3.68 -11.33 3.28
C SER A 44 -2.81 -12.37 2.58
N PRO A 45 -1.60 -12.01 2.14
CA PRO A 45 -0.72 -12.95 1.45
C PRO A 45 -0.22 -14.06 2.40
N PHE A 46 0.13 -15.18 1.80
CA PHE A 46 0.83 -16.30 2.44
C PHE A 46 1.81 -16.92 1.45
N GLU A 47 2.82 -17.64 1.93
CA GLU A 47 3.79 -18.29 1.07
C GLU A 47 3.11 -19.27 0.10
N GLY A 48 3.37 -19.06 -1.21
CA GLY A 48 2.73 -19.77 -2.31
C GLY A 48 1.50 -19.09 -2.91
N ASP A 49 1.06 -17.95 -2.36
CA ASP A 49 0.01 -17.10 -2.94
C ASP A 49 0.54 -16.26 -4.12
N GLN A 50 -0.34 -15.95 -5.08
CA GLN A 50 -0.01 -15.20 -6.30
C GLN A 50 -0.17 -13.68 -6.16
N VAL A 51 -0.79 -13.20 -5.07
CA VAL A 51 -1.07 -11.76 -4.90
C VAL A 51 0.12 -11.06 -4.25
N ILE A 52 1.10 -10.70 -5.07
CA ILE A 52 2.29 -9.94 -4.66
C ILE A 52 2.27 -8.56 -5.33
N VAL A 53 2.26 -7.50 -4.52
CA VAL A 53 2.56 -6.15 -5.01
C VAL A 53 4.06 -6.06 -5.23
N THR A 54 4.50 -6.06 -6.48
CA THR A 54 5.92 -5.93 -6.83
C THR A 54 6.20 -4.52 -7.32
N ALA A 55 7.41 -4.04 -7.04
CA ALA A 55 7.94 -2.80 -7.58
C ALA A 55 9.36 -3.04 -8.06
N LYS A 56 9.74 -2.36 -9.15
CA LYS A 56 11.13 -2.30 -9.59
C LYS A 56 11.83 -1.24 -8.78
N TRP A 57 12.50 -1.66 -7.71
CA TRP A 57 13.30 -0.76 -6.89
C TRP A 57 14.60 -0.40 -7.63
N GLY A 58 14.78 0.89 -7.94
CA GLY A 58 16.02 1.42 -8.50
C GLY A 58 17.06 1.73 -7.41
N THR A 59 18.18 2.35 -7.80
CA THR A 59 19.11 2.93 -6.82
C THR A 59 18.42 4.11 -6.11
N PRO A 60 18.40 4.15 -4.76
CA PRO A 60 17.84 5.28 -4.04
C PRO A 60 18.53 6.59 -4.44
N PRO A 61 17.79 7.69 -4.61
CA PRO A 61 18.39 9.00 -4.87
C PRO A 61 19.22 9.48 -3.68
N SER A 62 20.08 10.48 -3.89
CA SER A 62 20.89 11.07 -2.84
C SER A 62 20.03 11.80 -1.80
N GLY A 63 20.53 11.91 -0.56
CA GLY A 63 19.88 12.66 0.51
C GLY A 63 19.45 14.08 0.11
N PRO A 64 20.33 14.91 -0.45
CA PRO A 64 19.95 16.25 -0.90
C PRO A 64 18.82 16.25 -1.93
N LYS A 65 18.78 15.27 -2.84
CA LYS A 65 17.69 15.17 -3.81
C LYS A 65 16.36 14.80 -3.15
N LEU A 66 16.38 13.97 -2.10
CA LEU A 66 15.19 13.68 -1.30
C LEU A 66 14.70 14.91 -0.54
N ASP A 67 15.62 15.72 0.00
CA ASP A 67 15.28 16.95 0.70
C ASP A 67 14.63 17.98 -0.22
N ASP A 68 15.17 18.16 -1.44
CA ASP A 68 14.59 19.04 -2.46
C ASP A 68 13.14 18.64 -2.80
N VAL A 69 12.90 17.35 -3.07
CA VAL A 69 11.56 16.83 -3.40
C VAL A 69 10.60 17.00 -2.22
N ALA A 70 11.07 16.73 -0.99
CA ALA A 70 10.26 16.92 0.20
C ALA A 70 9.93 18.41 0.42
N GLY A 71 10.83 19.32 0.10
CA GLY A 71 10.58 20.77 0.12
C GLY A 71 9.50 21.18 -0.87
N ASP A 72 9.59 20.71 -2.11
CA ASP A 72 8.61 20.97 -3.16
C ASP A 72 7.20 20.47 -2.77
N ILE A 73 7.08 19.22 -2.30
CA ILE A 73 5.80 18.67 -1.82
C ILE A 73 5.21 19.53 -0.70
N ARG A 74 6.01 19.91 0.30
CA ARG A 74 5.53 20.74 1.42
C ARG A 74 5.08 22.13 0.98
N GLY A 75 5.66 22.68 -0.09
CA GLY A 75 5.23 23.97 -0.66
C GLY A 75 3.84 23.95 -1.30
N HIS A 76 3.27 22.76 -1.51
CA HIS A 76 1.97 22.55 -2.14
C HIS A 76 0.94 21.87 -1.20
N LEU A 77 1.28 21.71 0.09
CA LEU A 77 0.36 21.30 1.16
C LEU A 77 -0.25 22.53 1.84
#